data_AF-A0ABD1EV76-F1
#
_entry.id   AF-A0ABD1EV76-F1
#
_cell.length_a   1.000
_cell.length_b   1.000
_cell.length_c   1.000
_cell.angle_alpha   90.00
_cell.angle_beta   90.00
_cell.angle_gamma   90.00
#
_symmetry.space_group_name_H-M   'P 1'
#
loop_
_entity.id
_entity.type
_entity.pdbx_description
1 polymer ?
#
loop_
_entity_poly.entity_id
_entity_poly.type
_entity_poly.pdbx_seq_one_letter_code
_entity_poly.pdbx_strand_id
1 'polypeptide(L)'
;MFLQGNRGGRFVTKVVTLGILWVLVIFTALQFRSIKLDVPMPHLNSRNILQKRLDTLTRHDSTTEALNVEPSVDRSPTMSEDSLIRDIQERLPNLPITYWSKHKNQPMGVNNSCARFPNILDIEFNNNYWQTLHTSNGTFHLLGAYLDKRKNNRLGPTVRILGMIDRIEPTVITHCQFWFDGKKDPVIRKSFEYKYIWYKKWGNYKQGIFQPYLTACVIPQAYNSRVPQSISLVEKPCDNSTNNLKVIYDVPKEKKDFAVCVKGLDFLHEDLSVRLVEWIELLNLLGADKIFMYQLEVHPNITKILNHYQKEGKVHVTPITLAGNLPNAPGLQHYFLSKKTNHKRQNELIPYNDCFYKNMYKYKYIALLDIDEVIMPLEGSTWKELMEKVLPKALKINKEERASYNVRNVYFLDDLIHDHGWFKDIPKYMHMLQHVYRTKNFTKPGQYVKCFHNTEKVLTLHNHFPLSCLGSGCTSYPIDTTDAQLQHYRADCVKTLKKTCEEFRKTSVMDTTIWKFKEPLVQRVSSTLRTLGFFNNISNSSNNVDISGNSIRKR
;
A
#
# COMPACT_ATOMS: atom_id res chain seq x y z
N MET A 1 -37.39 24.52 -90.28
CA MET A 1 -38.21 23.38 -90.74
C MET A 1 -37.88 22.20 -89.81
N PHE A 2 -38.82 21.87 -88.91
CA PHE A 2 -39.13 20.58 -88.22
C PHE A 2 -38.08 19.42 -88.27
N LEU A 3 -37.78 18.57 -87.25
CA LEU A 3 -38.44 18.13 -86.00
C LEU A 3 -37.46 17.31 -85.10
N GLN A 4 -37.73 17.35 -83.79
CA GLN A 4 -37.71 16.28 -82.76
C GLN A 4 -36.46 15.44 -82.41
N GLY A 5 -36.28 15.23 -81.09
CA GLY A 5 -35.34 14.24 -80.56
C GLY A 5 -35.28 14.03 -79.03
N ASN A 6 -36.42 13.97 -78.36
CA ASN A 6 -36.72 13.26 -77.10
C ASN A 6 -35.53 12.80 -76.19
N ARG A 7 -35.15 13.60 -75.17
CA ARG A 7 -34.21 13.21 -74.09
C ARG A 7 -34.69 13.48 -72.66
N GLY A 8 -35.99 13.70 -72.45
CA GLY A 8 -36.56 14.01 -71.12
C GLY A 8 -36.83 12.80 -70.21
N GLY A 9 -37.10 11.60 -70.78
CA GLY A 9 -37.60 10.47 -69.99
C GLY A 9 -36.55 9.69 -69.17
N ARG A 10 -35.29 9.61 -69.64
CA ARG A 10 -34.28 8.74 -69.01
C ARG A 10 -33.60 9.33 -67.76
N PHE A 11 -33.60 10.65 -67.61
CA PHE A 11 -33.01 11.31 -66.44
C PHE A 11 -34.00 11.29 -65.25
N VAL A 12 -35.27 11.62 -65.49
CA VAL A 12 -36.31 11.59 -64.46
C VAL A 12 -36.50 10.18 -63.89
N THR A 13 -36.50 9.16 -64.74
CA THR A 13 -36.64 7.76 -64.28
C THR A 13 -35.47 7.32 -63.39
N LYS A 14 -34.24 7.78 -63.66
CA LYS A 14 -33.06 7.47 -62.83
C LYS A 14 -33.06 8.22 -61.50
N VAL A 15 -33.50 9.48 -61.47
CA VAL A 15 -33.60 10.27 -60.23
C VAL A 15 -34.71 9.72 -59.33
N VAL A 16 -35.86 9.35 -59.90
CA VAL A 16 -36.97 8.77 -59.13
C VAL A 16 -36.60 7.38 -58.59
N THR A 17 -35.93 6.53 -59.37
CA THR A 17 -35.50 5.21 -58.88
C THR A 17 -34.44 5.30 -57.78
N LEU A 18 -33.47 6.22 -57.89
CA LEU A 18 -32.50 6.48 -56.81
C LEU A 18 -33.16 7.07 -55.56
N GLY A 19 -34.16 7.95 -55.73
CA GLY A 19 -34.94 8.49 -54.61
C GLY A 19 -35.74 7.42 -53.87
N ILE A 20 -36.41 6.53 -54.61
CA ILE A 20 -37.18 5.41 -54.02
C ILE A 20 -36.25 4.42 -53.31
N LEU A 21 -35.08 4.12 -53.88
CA LEU A 21 -34.08 3.26 -53.24
C LEU A 21 -33.53 3.89 -51.95
N TRP A 22 -33.28 5.18 -51.94
CA TRP A 22 -32.85 5.90 -50.73
C TRP A 22 -33.93 5.94 -49.65
N VAL A 23 -35.19 6.11 -50.03
CA VAL A 23 -36.32 6.04 -49.10
C VAL A 23 -36.47 4.63 -48.53
N LEU A 24 -36.29 3.58 -49.33
CA LEU A 24 -36.30 2.19 -48.86
C LEU A 24 -35.14 1.88 -47.90
N VAL A 25 -33.94 2.40 -48.17
CA VAL A 25 -32.77 2.25 -47.28
C VAL A 25 -32.97 2.99 -45.95
N ILE A 26 -33.54 4.20 -45.98
CA ILE A 26 -33.89 4.94 -44.76
C ILE A 26 -35.01 4.22 -44.00
N PHE A 27 -36.04 3.73 -44.70
CA PHE A 27 -37.16 3.02 -44.08
C PHE A 27 -36.72 1.70 -43.43
N THR A 28 -35.82 0.95 -44.08
CA THR A 28 -35.21 -0.26 -43.48
C THR A 28 -34.29 0.10 -42.30
N ALA A 29 -33.47 1.15 -42.39
CA ALA A 29 -32.66 1.61 -41.27
C ALA A 29 -33.50 2.12 -40.07
N LEU A 30 -34.68 2.69 -40.32
CA LEU A 30 -35.64 3.10 -39.28
C LEU A 30 -36.37 1.90 -38.67
N GLN A 31 -36.75 0.89 -39.47
CA GLN A 31 -37.35 -0.36 -38.97
C GLN A 31 -36.37 -1.19 -38.13
N PHE A 32 -35.07 -1.15 -38.44
CA PHE A 32 -34.04 -1.83 -37.65
C PHE A 32 -33.51 -1.01 -36.45
N ARG A 33 -33.96 0.25 -36.28
CA ARG A 33 -33.69 1.02 -35.06
C ARG A 33 -34.72 0.66 -33.99
N SER A 34 -34.29 -0.27 -33.13
CA SER A 34 -34.85 -0.56 -31.80
C SER A 34 -36.14 -1.38 -31.77
N ILE A 35 -36.01 -2.68 -32.05
CA ILE A 35 -36.81 -3.66 -31.32
C ILE A 35 -36.24 -3.70 -29.90
N LYS A 36 -36.83 -2.91 -28.99
CA LYS A 36 -36.72 -3.20 -27.56
C LYS A 36 -37.56 -4.45 -27.32
N LEU A 37 -36.89 -5.59 -27.22
CA LEU A 37 -37.46 -6.75 -26.54
C LEU A 37 -37.60 -6.36 -25.07
N ASP A 38 -38.72 -5.73 -24.72
CA ASP A 38 -39.19 -5.65 -23.35
C ASP A 38 -39.59 -7.07 -22.94
N VAL A 39 -38.59 -7.88 -22.59
CA VAL A 39 -38.81 -9.07 -21.78
C VAL A 39 -39.13 -8.53 -20.39
N PRO A 40 -40.37 -8.70 -19.89
CA PRO A 40 -40.65 -8.35 -18.51
C PRO A 40 -39.93 -9.39 -17.66
N MET A 41 -38.70 -9.09 -17.26
CA MET A 41 -38.08 -9.81 -16.16
C MET A 41 -38.82 -9.35 -14.91
N PRO A 42 -39.57 -10.25 -14.23
CA PRO A 42 -40.06 -9.93 -12.90
C PRO A 42 -38.84 -9.55 -12.06
N HIS A 43 -38.96 -8.53 -11.22
CA HIS A 43 -37.97 -8.23 -10.19
C HIS A 43 -37.75 -9.50 -9.34
N LEU A 44 -36.78 -10.32 -9.75
CA LEU A 44 -36.29 -11.44 -8.97
C LEU A 44 -35.48 -10.81 -7.84
N ASN A 45 -36.11 -10.68 -6.68
CA ASN A 45 -35.41 -10.60 -5.42
C ASN A 45 -34.51 -11.84 -5.34
N SER A 46 -33.25 -11.69 -5.72
CA SER A 46 -32.25 -12.75 -5.87
C SER A 46 -31.90 -13.47 -4.56
N ARG A 47 -32.50 -13.06 -3.43
CA ARG A 47 -32.35 -13.73 -2.13
C ARG A 47 -32.96 -15.13 -2.09
N ASN A 48 -33.88 -15.49 -2.99
CA ASN A 48 -34.64 -16.75 -2.89
C ASN A 48 -34.46 -17.71 -4.08
N ILE A 49 -33.36 -17.62 -4.84
CA ILE A 49 -33.15 -18.48 -6.03
C ILE A 49 -33.02 -19.98 -5.66
N LEU A 50 -32.64 -20.28 -4.41
CA LEU A 50 -32.45 -21.66 -3.93
C LEU A 50 -33.44 -22.08 -2.82
N GLN A 51 -34.49 -21.28 -2.55
CA GLN A 51 -35.48 -21.68 -1.56
C GLN A 51 -36.42 -22.71 -2.19
N LYS A 52 -36.14 -23.99 -1.91
CA LYS A 52 -36.85 -25.15 -2.43
C LYS A 52 -38.37 -24.95 -2.26
N ARG A 53 -39.11 -24.90 -3.36
CA ARG A 53 -40.57 -25.05 -3.33
C ARG A 53 -40.83 -26.45 -2.75
N LEU A 54 -41.49 -26.52 -1.60
CA LEU A 54 -41.89 -27.79 -1.02
C LEU A 54 -43.07 -28.31 -1.84
N ASP A 55 -42.79 -29.00 -2.95
CA ASP A 55 -43.84 -29.72 -3.69
C ASP A 55 -44.10 -31.05 -2.95
N THR A 56 -45.31 -31.17 -2.40
CA THR A 56 -45.72 -32.24 -1.47
C THR A 56 -46.08 -33.57 -2.14
N LEU A 57 -45.75 -33.79 -3.41
CA LEU A 57 -46.20 -34.97 -4.15
C LEU A 57 -45.13 -35.49 -5.10
N THR A 58 -44.19 -36.27 -4.60
CA THR A 58 -43.49 -37.29 -5.40
C THR A 58 -42.91 -38.34 -4.46
N ARG A 59 -43.59 -39.49 -4.37
CA ARG A 59 -43.10 -40.66 -3.67
C ARG A 59 -42.25 -41.45 -4.67
N HIS A 60 -40.93 -41.37 -4.54
CA HIS A 60 -40.00 -42.24 -5.25
C HIS A 60 -39.41 -43.24 -4.27
N ASP A 61 -39.72 -44.52 -4.47
CA ASP A 61 -38.96 -45.63 -3.92
C ASP A 61 -37.60 -45.66 -4.62
N SER A 62 -36.54 -45.35 -3.89
CA SER A 62 -35.15 -45.53 -4.33
C SER A 62 -34.37 -46.22 -3.23
N THR A 63 -34.01 -47.48 -3.49
CA THR A 63 -33.09 -48.28 -2.68
C THR A 63 -31.64 -47.89 -2.98
N THR A 64 -31.24 -46.72 -2.50
CA THR A 64 -29.85 -46.31 -2.38
C THR A 64 -29.65 -45.86 -0.94
N GLU A 65 -28.70 -46.46 -0.22
CA GLU A 65 -28.24 -45.95 1.07
C GLU A 65 -27.72 -44.53 0.85
N ALA A 66 -28.59 -43.55 1.02
CA ALA A 66 -28.22 -42.16 1.03
C ALA A 66 -27.23 -41.97 2.19
N LEU A 67 -26.02 -41.49 1.89
CA LEU A 67 -25.10 -40.99 2.90
C LEU A 67 -25.85 -39.94 3.74
N ASN A 68 -26.33 -40.35 4.93
CA ASN A 68 -26.98 -39.50 5.93
C ASN A 68 -25.96 -38.58 6.62
N VAL A 69 -25.11 -37.93 5.83
CA VAL A 69 -24.15 -36.95 6.31
C VAL A 69 -24.62 -35.60 5.80
N GLU A 70 -25.22 -34.80 6.66
CA GLU A 70 -25.48 -33.42 6.32
C GLU A 70 -24.14 -32.69 6.12
N PRO A 71 -23.93 -32.00 4.99
CA PRO A 71 -22.72 -31.20 4.82
C PRO A 71 -22.69 -30.13 5.91
N SER A 72 -21.52 -29.96 6.54
CA SER A 72 -21.27 -28.89 7.51
C SER A 72 -21.20 -27.54 6.79
N VAL A 73 -22.37 -27.01 6.47
CA VAL A 73 -22.52 -25.67 5.89
C VAL A 73 -22.58 -24.66 7.03
N ASP A 74 -21.97 -23.49 6.79
CA ASP A 74 -22.09 -22.36 7.71
C ASP A 74 -23.57 -21.93 7.82
N ARG A 75 -24.17 -22.18 8.98
CA ARG A 75 -25.53 -21.77 9.34
C ARG A 75 -25.54 -20.53 10.24
N SER A 76 -24.41 -19.81 10.33
CA SER A 76 -24.35 -18.59 11.13
C SER A 76 -25.35 -17.55 10.62
N PRO A 77 -26.00 -16.80 11.52
CA PRO A 77 -27.01 -15.83 11.14
C PRO A 77 -26.39 -14.72 10.29
N THR A 78 -27.19 -14.14 9.40
CA THR A 78 -26.76 -12.99 8.60
C THR A 78 -26.25 -11.87 9.50
N MET A 79 -25.10 -11.30 9.17
CA MET A 79 -24.48 -10.22 9.96
C MET A 79 -25.44 -9.06 10.19
N SER A 80 -25.49 -8.54 11.42
CA SER A 80 -26.20 -7.29 11.72
C SER A 80 -25.59 -6.11 10.97
N GLU A 81 -26.37 -5.04 10.75
CA GLU A 81 -25.87 -3.83 10.09
C GLU A 81 -24.65 -3.24 10.82
N ASP A 82 -24.69 -3.20 12.16
CA ASP A 82 -23.56 -2.72 12.97
C ASP A 82 -22.30 -3.58 12.81
N SER A 83 -22.47 -4.90 12.70
CA SER A 83 -21.36 -5.82 12.46
C SER A 83 -20.78 -5.64 11.06
N LEU A 84 -21.62 -5.39 10.06
CA LEU A 84 -21.19 -5.08 8.71
C LEU A 84 -20.44 -3.75 8.64
N ILE A 85 -20.92 -2.70 9.33
CA ILE A 85 -20.24 -1.40 9.40
C ILE A 85 -18.85 -1.53 10.03
N ARG A 86 -18.73 -2.35 11.09
CA ARG A 86 -17.43 -2.64 11.71
C ARG A 86 -16.48 -3.37 10.76
N ASP A 87 -16.95 -4.41 10.08
CA ASP A 87 -16.14 -5.14 9.08
C ASP A 87 -15.68 -4.21 7.95
N ILE A 88 -16.57 -3.36 7.43
CA ILE A 88 -16.22 -2.33 6.42
C ILE A 88 -15.16 -1.37 6.98
N GLN A 89 -15.32 -0.88 8.21
CA GLN A 89 -14.36 0.05 8.81
C GLN A 89 -12.98 -0.58 9.01
N GLU A 90 -12.91 -1.87 9.36
CA GLU A 90 -11.67 -2.63 9.52
C GLU A 90 -10.98 -2.86 8.17
N ARG A 91 -11.74 -3.18 7.12
CA ARG A 91 -11.21 -3.42 5.76
C ARG A 91 -10.85 -2.13 5.00
N LEU A 92 -11.60 -1.06 5.25
CA LEU A 92 -11.46 0.25 4.60
C LEU A 92 -11.28 1.35 5.67
N PRO A 93 -10.11 1.41 6.34
CA PRO A 93 -9.87 2.34 7.44
C PRO A 93 -9.98 3.82 7.02
N ASN A 94 -9.77 4.11 5.73
CA ASN A 94 -9.84 5.46 5.18
C ASN A 94 -11.26 5.89 4.82
N LEU A 95 -12.26 5.01 4.96
CA LEU A 95 -13.67 5.30 4.73
C LEU A 95 -14.36 5.72 6.04
N PRO A 96 -15.09 6.85 6.10
CA PRO A 96 -15.75 7.33 7.30
C PRO A 96 -17.12 6.66 7.50
N ILE A 97 -17.17 5.33 7.41
CA ILE A 97 -18.42 4.55 7.40
C ILE A 97 -19.24 4.70 8.69
N THR A 98 -18.56 4.80 9.84
CA THR A 98 -19.21 5.01 11.13
C THR A 98 -19.88 6.38 11.22
N TYR A 99 -19.20 7.41 10.73
CA TYR A 99 -19.73 8.77 10.65
C TYR A 99 -20.91 8.85 9.67
N TRP A 100 -20.80 8.18 8.52
CA TRP A 100 -21.88 8.08 7.55
C TRP A 100 -23.10 7.39 8.16
N SER A 101 -22.93 6.22 8.80
CA SER A 101 -24.05 5.47 9.39
C SER A 101 -24.81 6.29 10.44
N LYS A 102 -24.08 7.07 11.26
CA LYS A 102 -24.69 7.98 12.25
C LYS A 102 -25.60 9.04 11.59
N HIS A 103 -25.31 9.45 10.36
CA HIS A 103 -25.99 10.57 9.68
C HIS A 103 -26.78 10.15 8.42
N LYS A 104 -26.85 8.87 8.07
CA LYS A 104 -27.47 8.36 6.82
C LYS A 104 -28.93 8.80 6.61
N ASN A 105 -29.65 9.10 7.69
CA ASN A 105 -31.06 9.52 7.68
C ASN A 105 -31.24 11.05 7.82
N GLN A 106 -30.15 11.83 7.82
CA GLN A 106 -30.19 13.28 8.01
C GLN A 106 -29.72 13.98 6.73
N PRO A 107 -30.53 14.89 6.14
CA PRO A 107 -30.07 15.68 5.00
C PRO A 107 -28.98 16.65 5.49
N MET A 108 -27.76 16.42 5.01
CA MET A 108 -26.57 17.23 5.29
C MET A 108 -26.04 17.85 4.01
N GLY A 109 -25.56 19.08 4.12
CA GLY A 109 -25.14 19.91 2.98
C GLY A 109 -25.41 21.39 3.24
N VAL A 110 -24.93 22.24 2.34
CA VAL A 110 -25.23 23.68 2.40
C VAL A 110 -26.73 23.90 2.11
N ASN A 111 -27.24 23.23 1.08
CA ASN A 111 -28.66 23.14 0.74
C ASN A 111 -28.89 21.89 -0.12
N ASN A 112 -30.10 21.73 -0.66
CA ASN A 112 -30.48 20.54 -1.44
C ASN A 112 -29.72 20.39 -2.78
N SER A 113 -29.06 21.45 -3.26
CA SER A 113 -28.36 21.48 -4.56
C SER A 113 -26.87 21.80 -4.47
N CYS A 114 -26.32 22.09 -3.29
CA CYS A 114 -24.94 22.52 -3.09
C CYS A 114 -24.28 21.71 -1.97
N ALA A 115 -23.15 21.07 -2.31
CA ALA A 115 -22.24 20.41 -1.39
C ALA A 115 -22.98 19.47 -0.42
N ARG A 116 -23.80 18.56 -0.96
CA ARG A 116 -24.49 17.55 -0.15
C ARG A 116 -23.47 16.59 0.45
N PHE A 117 -23.77 16.10 1.64
CA PHE A 117 -22.99 15.01 2.22
C PHE A 117 -23.10 13.79 1.31
N PRO A 118 -21.97 13.22 0.84
CA PRO A 118 -21.99 12.13 -0.11
C PRO A 118 -22.62 10.89 0.49
N ASN A 119 -23.49 10.23 -0.28
CA ASN A 119 -23.89 8.88 0.04
C ASN A 119 -22.69 7.96 -0.18
N ILE A 120 -22.49 6.98 0.70
CA ILE A 120 -21.42 6.00 0.59
C ILE A 120 -21.50 5.22 -0.73
N LEU A 121 -22.71 5.04 -1.27
CA LEU A 121 -22.98 4.36 -2.53
C LEU A 121 -22.65 5.20 -3.77
N ASP A 122 -22.51 6.52 -3.61
CA ASP A 122 -22.15 7.45 -4.68
C ASP A 122 -20.62 7.72 -4.71
N ILE A 123 -19.86 7.13 -3.79
CA ILE A 123 -18.40 7.22 -3.80
C ILE A 123 -17.85 6.36 -4.93
N GLU A 124 -17.06 6.98 -5.79
CA GLU A 124 -16.39 6.30 -6.90
C GLU A 124 -15.10 5.66 -6.42
N PHE A 125 -15.09 4.34 -6.29
CA PHE A 125 -13.89 3.59 -5.96
C PHE A 125 -13.09 3.23 -7.22
N ASN A 126 -11.76 3.36 -7.14
CA ASN A 126 -10.82 2.75 -8.07
C ASN A 126 -10.14 1.56 -7.38
N ASN A 127 -10.35 0.36 -7.95
CA ASN A 127 -10.04 -0.91 -7.30
C ASN A 127 -10.77 -1.00 -5.94
N ASN A 128 -10.04 -1.21 -4.85
CA ASN A 128 -10.63 -1.39 -3.51
C ASN A 128 -10.38 -0.22 -2.55
N TYR A 129 -9.28 0.52 -2.71
CA TYR A 129 -8.77 1.42 -1.67
C TYR A 129 -8.76 2.90 -2.05
N TRP A 130 -8.87 3.21 -3.34
CA TRP A 130 -8.74 4.56 -3.86
C TRP A 130 -10.11 5.16 -4.14
N GLN A 131 -10.29 6.44 -3.85
CA GLN A 131 -11.49 7.18 -4.24
C GLN A 131 -11.18 8.14 -5.37
N THR A 132 -12.09 8.28 -6.33
CA THR A 132 -11.84 8.99 -7.58
C THR A 132 -12.52 10.36 -7.59
N LEU A 133 -11.76 11.37 -7.99
CA LEU A 133 -12.27 12.68 -8.37
C LEU A 133 -11.89 12.93 -9.83
N HIS A 134 -12.90 13.06 -10.67
CA HIS A 134 -12.75 13.56 -12.04
C HIS A 134 -12.86 15.08 -12.06
N THR A 135 -11.96 15.73 -12.79
CA THR A 135 -11.96 17.18 -12.96
C THR A 135 -11.86 17.56 -14.43
N SER A 136 -12.08 18.84 -14.74
CA SER A 136 -11.86 19.41 -16.07
C SER A 136 -10.42 19.24 -16.56
N ASN A 137 -9.44 19.13 -15.66
CA ASN A 137 -8.04 18.90 -16.00
C ASN A 137 -7.35 17.89 -15.07
N GLY A 138 -7.67 16.62 -15.33
CA GLY A 138 -7.01 15.48 -14.69
C GLY A 138 -7.94 14.67 -13.80
N THR A 139 -7.47 13.48 -13.45
CA THR A 139 -8.13 12.55 -12.53
C THR A 139 -7.24 12.36 -11.31
N PHE A 140 -7.90 12.38 -10.15
CA PHE A 140 -7.27 12.23 -8.85
C PHE A 140 -7.74 10.91 -8.26
N HIS A 141 -6.81 10.05 -7.87
CA HIS A 141 -7.07 8.89 -7.04
C HIS A 141 -6.55 9.16 -5.64
N LEU A 142 -7.46 9.33 -4.70
CA LEU A 142 -7.16 9.70 -3.32
C LEU A 142 -7.13 8.44 -2.45
N LEU A 143 -6.08 8.29 -1.64
CA LEU A 143 -5.93 7.14 -0.75
C LEU A 143 -6.41 7.43 0.67
N GLY A 144 -5.97 8.55 1.25
CA GLY A 144 -6.19 8.83 2.67
C GLY A 144 -6.02 10.31 3.02
N ALA A 145 -6.59 10.72 4.15
CA ALA A 145 -6.56 12.08 4.65
C ALA A 145 -6.12 12.12 6.13
N TYR A 146 -5.21 13.04 6.47
CA TYR A 146 -4.57 13.09 7.79
C TYR A 146 -4.53 14.51 8.31
N LEU A 147 -4.93 14.72 9.56
CA LEU A 147 -4.86 16.04 10.18
C LEU A 147 -3.46 16.32 10.70
N ASP A 148 -2.82 17.37 10.18
CA ASP A 148 -1.53 17.87 10.61
C ASP A 148 -1.67 19.16 11.43
N LYS A 149 -1.63 18.98 12.74
CA LYS A 149 -1.59 19.99 13.81
C LYS A 149 -0.19 20.18 14.44
N ARG A 150 0.88 19.68 13.82
CA ARG A 150 2.23 19.83 14.39
C ARG A 150 2.63 21.30 14.51
N LYS A 151 3.36 21.66 15.56
CA LYS A 151 3.73 23.06 15.87
C LYS A 151 4.51 23.74 14.73
N ASN A 152 5.33 22.97 14.03
CA ASN A 152 6.13 23.46 12.91
C ASN A 152 5.32 23.68 11.62
N ASN A 153 4.04 23.28 11.58
CA ASN A 153 3.17 23.54 10.45
C ASN A 153 2.72 25.00 10.43
N ARG A 154 3.44 25.84 9.67
CA ARG A 154 3.18 27.29 9.55
C ARG A 154 1.82 27.64 8.93
N LEU A 155 1.15 26.70 8.28
CA LEU A 155 -0.20 26.90 7.74
C LEU A 155 -1.30 26.83 8.83
N GLY A 156 -0.96 26.37 10.04
CA GLY A 156 -1.95 25.99 11.06
C GLY A 156 -2.56 24.61 10.77
N PRO A 157 -3.62 24.21 11.51
CA PRO A 157 -4.26 22.90 11.33
C PRO A 157 -4.63 22.65 9.86
N THR A 158 -4.05 21.61 9.28
CA THR A 158 -4.17 21.31 7.84
C THR A 158 -4.51 19.84 7.65
N VAL A 159 -5.54 19.52 6.89
CA VAL A 159 -5.76 18.15 6.41
C VAL A 159 -4.90 17.91 5.18
N ARG A 160 -4.04 16.91 5.23
CA ARG A 160 -3.18 16.46 4.14
C ARG A 160 -3.84 15.27 3.46
N ILE A 161 -4.18 15.40 2.18
CA ILE A 161 -4.76 14.31 1.38
C ILE A 161 -3.67 13.71 0.52
N LEU A 162 -3.39 12.41 0.70
CA LEU A 162 -2.42 11.67 -0.10
C LEU A 162 -3.13 11.00 -1.27
N GLY A 163 -2.59 11.15 -2.47
CA GLY A 163 -3.16 10.54 -3.67
C GLY A 163 -2.22 10.54 -4.85
N MET A 164 -2.72 10.01 -5.97
CA MET A 164 -2.06 10.07 -7.26
C MET A 164 -2.88 10.86 -8.27
N ILE A 165 -2.23 11.71 -9.05
CA ILE A 165 -2.86 12.58 -10.05
C ILE A 165 -2.23 12.28 -11.41
N ASP A 166 -3.03 12.12 -12.46
CA ASP A 166 -2.54 11.91 -13.84
C ASP A 166 -2.06 13.20 -14.53
N ARG A 167 -1.94 14.28 -13.75
CA ARG A 167 -1.42 15.56 -14.18
C ARG A 167 -0.16 15.92 -13.42
N ILE A 168 0.78 16.41 -14.19
CA ILE A 168 1.96 17.09 -13.69
C ILE A 168 1.63 18.56 -13.55
N GLU A 169 2.06 19.13 -12.42
CA GLU A 169 1.79 20.52 -12.03
C GLU A 169 0.31 20.87 -12.22
N PRO A 170 -0.60 20.18 -11.52
CA PRO A 170 -2.04 20.34 -11.73
C PRO A 170 -2.46 21.80 -11.55
N THR A 171 -3.12 22.37 -12.56
CA THR A 171 -3.59 23.77 -12.55
C THR A 171 -5.04 23.89 -12.09
N VAL A 172 -5.77 22.78 -12.03
CA VAL A 172 -7.15 22.76 -11.57
C VAL A 172 -7.24 23.22 -10.12
N ILE A 173 -8.16 24.14 -9.85
CA ILE A 173 -8.45 24.58 -8.50
C ILE A 173 -9.47 23.62 -7.90
N THR A 174 -9.12 22.97 -6.79
CA THR A 174 -10.07 22.16 -6.04
C THR A 174 -10.46 22.84 -4.74
N HIS A 175 -11.56 22.37 -4.17
CA HIS A 175 -12.12 22.83 -2.91
C HIS A 175 -12.32 21.63 -1.98
N CYS A 176 -11.93 21.82 -0.74
CA CYS A 176 -12.07 20.86 0.32
C CYS A 176 -13.37 21.16 1.08
N GLN A 177 -14.23 20.15 1.21
CA GLN A 177 -15.44 20.19 2.00
C GLN A 177 -15.18 19.42 3.31
N PHE A 178 -15.01 20.14 4.41
CA PHE A 178 -14.77 19.53 5.73
C PHE A 178 -16.08 19.24 6.45
N TRP A 179 -16.24 18.02 6.94
CA TRP A 179 -17.41 17.58 7.69
C TRP A 179 -17.06 17.45 9.18
N PHE A 180 -17.71 18.24 10.03
CA PHE A 180 -17.49 18.25 11.47
C PHE A 180 -18.69 17.62 12.19
N ASP A 181 -18.43 16.90 13.28
CA ASP A 181 -19.51 16.34 14.11
C ASP A 181 -20.40 17.46 14.69
N GLY A 182 -21.72 17.29 14.68
CA GLY A 182 -22.65 18.32 15.17
C GLY A 182 -22.81 19.55 14.26
N LYS A 183 -22.34 19.52 13.01
CA LYS A 183 -22.61 20.56 12.00
C LYS A 183 -23.20 19.91 10.73
N LYS A 184 -24.29 20.47 10.21
CA LYS A 184 -25.02 19.92 9.06
C LYS A 184 -24.41 20.28 7.71
N ASP A 185 -23.83 21.46 7.60
CA ASP A 185 -23.21 21.99 6.38
C ASP A 185 -21.68 21.83 6.43
N PRO A 186 -21.02 21.55 5.29
CA PRO A 186 -19.58 21.44 5.24
C PRO A 186 -18.92 22.82 5.37
N VAL A 187 -17.73 22.85 5.97
CA VAL A 187 -16.87 24.02 5.89
C VAL A 187 -16.08 23.91 4.60
N ILE A 188 -16.25 24.86 3.67
CA ILE A 188 -15.64 24.79 2.35
C ILE A 188 -14.44 25.74 2.26
N ARG A 189 -13.32 25.24 1.75
CA ARG A 189 -12.10 26.02 1.50
C ARG A 189 -11.42 25.58 0.22
N LYS A 190 -10.80 26.52 -0.49
CA LYS A 190 -9.91 26.21 -1.61
C LYS A 190 -8.73 25.37 -1.13
N SER A 191 -8.33 24.35 -1.89
CA SER A 191 -7.10 23.61 -1.65
C SER A 191 -5.89 24.54 -1.75
N PHE A 192 -4.97 24.47 -0.80
CA PHE A 192 -3.83 25.37 -0.72
C PHE A 192 -2.73 25.03 -1.73
N GLU A 193 -2.33 23.76 -1.81
CA GLU A 193 -1.29 23.30 -2.74
C GLU A 193 -1.44 21.81 -3.09
N TYR A 194 -0.87 21.41 -4.23
CA TYR A 194 -0.59 20.01 -4.59
C TYR A 194 0.91 19.77 -4.51
N LYS A 195 1.41 19.27 -3.39
CA LYS A 195 2.83 19.02 -3.19
C LYS A 195 3.27 17.77 -3.96
N TYR A 196 4.04 17.93 -5.02
CA TYR A 196 4.59 16.80 -5.78
C TYR A 196 5.61 16.00 -4.94
N ILE A 197 5.43 14.68 -4.86
CA ILE A 197 6.28 13.79 -4.06
C ILE A 197 7.28 13.07 -4.97
N TRP A 198 7.99 13.77 -5.85
CA TRP A 198 9.02 13.16 -6.71
C TRP A 198 9.96 14.25 -7.24
N TYR A 199 11.10 13.85 -7.79
CA TYR A 199 11.94 14.78 -8.54
C TYR A 199 11.79 14.55 -10.04
N LYS A 200 11.50 15.64 -10.77
CA LYS A 200 11.29 15.64 -12.23
C LYS A 200 12.39 14.91 -13.00
N LYS A 201 13.65 15.08 -12.54
CA LYS A 201 14.86 14.47 -13.12
C LYS A 201 14.97 12.95 -12.96
N TRP A 202 14.14 12.31 -12.12
CA TRP A 202 14.18 10.86 -11.89
C TRP A 202 13.37 10.06 -12.92
N GLY A 203 12.79 10.73 -13.93
CA GLY A 203 12.04 10.10 -15.01
C GLY A 203 10.55 9.99 -14.72
N ASN A 204 9.80 9.52 -15.72
CA ASN A 204 8.34 9.44 -15.72
C ASN A 204 7.60 10.77 -15.46
N TYR A 205 8.29 11.89 -15.62
CA TYR A 205 7.69 13.22 -15.58
C TYR A 205 6.95 13.50 -16.91
N LYS A 206 5.85 12.78 -17.14
CA LYS A 206 4.97 12.91 -18.31
C LYS A 206 3.49 12.99 -17.88
N GLN A 207 2.71 13.84 -18.56
CA GLN A 207 1.25 13.92 -18.41
C GLN A 207 0.57 12.57 -18.75
N GLY A 208 -0.54 12.27 -18.08
CA GLY A 208 -1.31 11.03 -18.26
C GLY A 208 -0.74 9.81 -17.53
N ILE A 209 0.36 9.98 -16.79
CA ILE A 209 0.88 8.98 -15.85
C ILE A 209 0.50 9.43 -14.45
N PHE A 210 -0.13 8.55 -13.67
CA PHE A 210 -0.41 8.83 -12.26
C PHE A 210 0.87 9.09 -11.47
N GLN A 211 0.90 10.22 -10.80
CA GLN A 211 2.04 10.78 -10.07
C GLN A 211 1.66 11.03 -8.61
N PRO A 212 2.54 10.81 -7.62
CA PRO A 212 2.20 10.96 -6.20
C PRO A 212 2.19 12.43 -5.76
N TYR A 213 1.11 12.83 -5.09
CA TYR A 213 0.89 14.18 -4.59
C TYR A 213 0.35 14.18 -3.16
N LEU A 214 0.71 15.22 -2.41
CA LEU A 214 0.10 15.56 -1.12
C LEU A 214 -0.66 16.88 -1.25
N THR A 215 -1.98 16.81 -1.26
CA THR A 215 -2.87 17.99 -1.31
C THR A 215 -3.05 18.57 0.09
N ALA A 216 -2.94 19.89 0.23
CA ALA A 216 -3.12 20.57 1.51
C ALA A 216 -4.46 21.31 1.58
N CYS A 217 -5.27 21.01 2.60
CA CYS A 217 -6.52 21.68 2.89
C CYS A 217 -6.43 22.35 4.27
N VAL A 218 -6.26 23.67 4.30
CA VAL A 218 -6.10 24.43 5.56
C VAL A 218 -7.46 24.61 6.24
N ILE A 219 -7.54 24.23 7.51
CA ILE A 219 -8.75 24.42 8.31
C ILE A 219 -8.87 25.91 8.68
N PRO A 220 -10.04 26.55 8.52
CA PRO A 220 -10.22 27.95 8.91
C PRO A 220 -10.00 28.17 10.40
N GLN A 221 -9.51 29.36 10.78
CA GLN A 221 -9.19 29.71 12.17
C GLN A 221 -10.33 29.42 13.16
N ALA A 222 -11.58 29.70 12.78
CA ALA A 222 -12.78 29.43 13.60
C ALA A 222 -12.98 27.94 13.96
N TYR A 223 -12.33 27.02 13.23
CA TYR A 223 -12.44 25.58 13.39
C TYR A 223 -11.12 24.92 13.84
N ASN A 224 -10.07 25.70 14.16
CA ASN A 224 -8.75 25.17 14.51
C ASN A 224 -8.75 24.20 15.71
N SER A 225 -9.66 24.39 16.67
CA SER A 225 -9.80 23.51 17.83
C SER A 225 -10.51 22.19 17.49
N ARG A 226 -11.27 22.15 16.40
CA ARG A 226 -12.10 21.00 16.02
C ARG A 226 -11.34 20.05 15.09
N VAL A 227 -11.79 18.80 15.05
CA VAL A 227 -11.27 17.76 14.15
C VAL A 227 -12.40 17.39 13.19
N PRO A 228 -12.23 17.58 11.87
CA PRO A 228 -13.21 17.09 10.91
C PRO A 228 -13.24 15.57 10.95
N GLN A 229 -14.42 14.97 10.81
CA GLN A 229 -14.60 13.51 10.76
C GLN A 229 -14.27 12.96 9.38
N SER A 230 -14.63 13.73 8.35
CA SER A 230 -14.29 13.41 6.97
C SER A 230 -14.04 14.66 6.13
N ILE A 231 -13.46 14.44 4.96
CA ILE A 231 -13.16 15.48 3.98
C ILE A 231 -13.46 14.96 2.58
N SER A 232 -14.04 15.82 1.75
CA SER A 232 -14.20 15.58 0.33
C SER A 232 -13.41 16.62 -0.47
N LEU A 233 -12.89 16.22 -1.62
CA LEU A 233 -12.24 17.10 -2.59
C LEU A 233 -13.14 17.22 -3.83
N VAL A 234 -13.42 18.43 -4.26
CA VAL A 234 -14.28 18.72 -5.42
C VAL A 234 -13.67 19.81 -6.29
N GLU A 235 -14.08 19.92 -7.55
CA GLU A 235 -13.59 21.00 -8.41
C GLU A 235 -14.24 22.34 -8.03
N LYS A 236 -15.58 22.42 -7.96
CA LYS A 236 -16.30 23.63 -7.55
C LYS A 236 -16.83 23.50 -6.12
N PRO A 237 -16.92 24.61 -5.36
CA PRO A 237 -17.36 24.57 -3.96
C PRO A 237 -18.66 23.81 -3.72
N CYS A 238 -19.67 24.02 -4.58
CA CYS A 238 -21.01 23.44 -4.45
C CYS A 238 -21.19 22.06 -5.08
N ASP A 239 -20.16 21.47 -5.69
CA ASP A 239 -20.31 20.16 -6.31
C ASP A 239 -20.63 19.10 -5.25
N ASN A 240 -21.45 18.11 -5.61
CA ASN A 240 -21.60 16.90 -4.83
C ASN A 240 -20.36 16.04 -5.04
N SER A 241 -19.76 15.58 -3.96
CA SER A 241 -18.49 14.86 -4.03
C SER A 241 -18.69 13.38 -4.39
N THR A 242 -17.83 12.85 -5.24
CA THR A 242 -17.69 11.41 -5.54
C THR A 242 -16.66 10.73 -4.62
N ASN A 243 -16.20 11.42 -3.59
CA ASN A 243 -15.21 10.95 -2.62
C ASN A 243 -15.53 11.52 -1.23
N ASN A 244 -15.19 10.76 -0.19
CA ASN A 244 -15.21 11.17 1.21
C ASN A 244 -14.19 10.34 1.99
N LEU A 245 -13.09 10.97 2.39
CA LEU A 245 -12.02 10.32 3.15
C LEU A 245 -12.22 10.60 4.64
N LYS A 246 -12.08 9.57 5.46
CA LYS A 246 -11.95 9.71 6.91
C LYS A 246 -10.69 10.51 7.21
N VAL A 247 -10.81 11.52 8.08
CA VAL A 247 -9.66 12.29 8.54
C VAL A 247 -9.04 11.58 9.73
N ILE A 248 -7.82 11.09 9.54
CA ILE A 248 -7.07 10.37 10.58
C ILE A 248 -6.35 11.38 11.47
N TYR A 249 -6.55 11.28 12.78
CA TYR A 249 -5.91 12.11 13.79
C TYR A 249 -5.75 11.34 15.11
N ASP A 250 -4.83 10.37 15.11
CA ASP A 250 -4.58 9.50 16.27
C ASP A 250 -3.46 10.07 17.14
N VAL A 251 -3.80 10.84 18.16
CA VAL A 251 -2.82 11.42 19.10
C VAL A 251 -2.84 10.63 20.42
N PRO A 252 -1.83 9.81 20.71
CA PRO A 252 -1.70 9.18 22.03
C PRO A 252 -1.24 10.19 23.08
N LYS A 253 -1.36 9.82 24.36
CA LYS A 253 -0.86 10.61 25.49
C LYS A 253 0.66 10.83 25.40
N GLU A 254 1.38 9.79 24.99
CA GLU A 254 2.84 9.80 24.89
C GLU A 254 3.30 9.18 23.58
N LYS A 255 4.38 9.73 23.02
CA LYS A 255 5.05 9.17 21.86
C LYS A 255 6.01 8.07 22.27
N LYS A 256 5.94 6.95 21.56
CA LYS A 256 6.98 5.92 21.58
C LYS A 256 8.19 6.38 20.77
N ASP A 257 9.32 5.70 20.90
CA ASP A 257 10.55 6.17 20.28
C ASP A 257 10.62 5.86 18.77
N PHE A 258 10.56 4.58 18.38
CA PHE A 258 10.82 4.14 17.01
C PHE A 258 9.73 3.25 16.42
N ALA A 259 9.41 3.48 15.15
CA ALA A 259 8.66 2.56 14.30
C ALA A 259 9.32 2.43 12.92
N VAL A 260 8.96 1.38 12.21
CA VAL A 260 9.46 1.10 10.86
C VAL A 260 8.31 1.09 9.86
N CYS A 261 8.49 1.78 8.74
CA CYS A 261 7.59 1.75 7.59
C CYS A 261 8.27 1.00 6.44
N VAL A 262 7.56 0.01 5.88
CA VAL A 262 8.01 -0.78 4.74
C VAL A 262 7.10 -0.49 3.55
N LYS A 263 7.65 -0.53 2.34
CA LYS A 263 6.87 -0.41 1.09
C LYS A 263 5.91 -1.57 0.87
N GLY A 264 5.14 -1.47 -0.21
CA GLY A 264 4.35 -2.59 -0.75
C GLY A 264 5.24 -3.80 -1.08
N LEU A 265 5.01 -4.90 -0.37
CA LEU A 265 5.68 -6.19 -0.58
C LEU A 265 5.08 -6.87 -1.81
N ASP A 266 5.93 -7.20 -2.78
CA ASP A 266 5.60 -7.87 -4.04
C ASP A 266 6.58 -9.04 -4.26
N PHE A 267 6.22 -10.19 -3.68
CA PHE A 267 7.02 -11.43 -3.61
C PHE A 267 6.15 -12.64 -3.94
N LEU A 268 5.39 -12.57 -5.04
CA LEU A 268 4.41 -13.59 -5.41
C LEU A 268 5.03 -15.00 -5.56
N HIS A 269 6.23 -15.08 -6.11
CA HIS A 269 6.92 -16.34 -6.43
C HIS A 269 8.18 -16.60 -5.59
N GLU A 270 8.45 -15.75 -4.60
CA GLU A 270 9.65 -15.84 -3.77
C GLU A 270 9.27 -16.07 -2.30
N ASP A 271 9.62 -17.23 -1.76
CA ASP A 271 9.39 -17.52 -0.35
C ASP A 271 10.56 -16.99 0.52
N LEU A 272 10.40 -15.76 1.00
CA LEU A 272 11.37 -15.10 1.90
C LEU A 272 11.01 -15.26 3.38
N SER A 273 10.09 -16.17 3.73
CA SER A 273 9.50 -16.25 5.08
C SER A 273 10.53 -16.38 6.20
N VAL A 274 11.54 -17.24 6.03
CA VAL A 274 12.58 -17.47 7.04
C VAL A 274 13.43 -16.20 7.26
N ARG A 275 13.85 -15.55 6.16
CA ARG A 275 14.61 -14.29 6.22
C ARG A 275 13.77 -13.16 6.85
N LEU A 276 12.48 -13.12 6.54
CA LEU A 276 11.55 -12.14 7.09
C LEU A 276 11.37 -12.31 8.61
N VAL A 277 11.30 -13.54 9.12
CA VAL A 277 11.24 -13.84 10.56
C VAL A 277 12.51 -13.32 11.25
N GLU A 278 13.69 -13.59 10.69
CA GLU A 278 14.97 -13.08 11.21
C GLU A 278 15.00 -11.55 11.25
N TRP A 279 14.59 -10.90 10.17
CA TRP A 279 14.57 -9.44 10.08
C TRP A 279 13.59 -8.79 11.09
N ILE A 280 12.37 -9.33 11.23
CA ILE A 280 11.38 -8.81 12.19
C ILE A 280 11.89 -8.92 13.63
N GLU A 281 12.43 -10.08 14.01
CA GLU A 281 12.93 -10.30 15.38
C GLU A 281 14.17 -9.44 15.67
N LEU A 282 15.06 -9.26 14.69
CA LEU A 282 16.21 -8.38 14.83
C LEU A 282 15.79 -6.92 15.03
N LEU A 283 14.83 -6.41 14.25
CA LEU A 283 14.32 -5.06 14.46
C LEU A 283 13.64 -4.88 15.82
N ASN A 284 12.94 -5.90 16.31
CA ASN A 284 12.37 -5.86 17.65
C ASN A 284 13.46 -5.80 18.73
N LEU A 285 14.55 -6.58 18.60
CA LEU A 285 15.71 -6.51 19.50
C LEU A 285 16.40 -5.14 19.46
N LEU A 286 16.46 -4.50 18.29
CA LEU A 286 17.01 -3.15 18.12
C LEU A 286 16.12 -2.04 18.73
N GLY A 287 14.90 -2.35 19.16
CA GLY A 287 13.98 -1.41 19.81
C GLY A 287 12.94 -0.78 18.89
N ALA A 288 12.67 -1.36 17.72
CA ALA A 288 11.48 -1.00 16.94
C ALA A 288 10.22 -1.48 17.68
N ASP A 289 9.31 -0.56 18.02
CA ASP A 289 8.05 -0.91 18.70
C ASP A 289 7.07 -1.62 17.77
N LYS A 290 6.98 -1.15 16.52
CA LYS A 290 6.07 -1.70 15.52
C LYS A 290 6.62 -1.52 14.12
N ILE A 291 6.37 -2.53 13.29
CA ILE A 291 6.68 -2.51 11.86
C ILE A 291 5.37 -2.45 11.07
N PHE A 292 5.23 -1.41 10.26
CA PHE A 292 4.08 -1.20 9.39
C PHE A 292 4.46 -1.63 7.99
N MET A 293 3.77 -2.63 7.47
CA MET A 293 4.01 -3.21 6.15
C MET A 293 2.81 -3.02 5.25
N TYR A 294 3.09 -2.88 3.96
CA TYR A 294 2.04 -2.84 2.95
C TYR A 294 2.10 -4.12 2.14
N GLN A 295 0.96 -4.74 1.92
CA GLN A 295 0.88 -5.99 1.17
C GLN A 295 0.26 -5.70 -0.19
N LEU A 296 1.06 -5.97 -1.25
CA LEU A 296 0.56 -6.18 -2.60
C LEU A 296 0.33 -7.68 -2.75
N GLU A 297 1.20 -8.37 -3.48
CA GLU A 297 1.09 -9.81 -3.77
C GLU A 297 2.31 -10.54 -3.22
N VAL A 298 2.10 -11.45 -2.27
CA VAL A 298 3.18 -12.15 -1.58
C VAL A 298 2.91 -13.64 -1.49
N HIS A 299 3.98 -14.43 -1.38
CA HIS A 299 3.88 -15.87 -1.16
C HIS A 299 2.98 -16.21 0.07
N PRO A 300 2.18 -17.29 0.04
CA PRO A 300 1.30 -17.66 1.16
C PRO A 300 2.03 -17.84 2.49
N ASN A 301 3.27 -18.35 2.48
CA ASN A 301 4.07 -18.45 3.70
C ASN A 301 4.45 -17.08 4.28
N ILE A 302 4.68 -16.07 3.43
CA ILE A 302 4.90 -14.69 3.89
C ILE A 302 3.62 -14.18 4.55
N THR A 303 2.44 -14.38 3.93
CA THR A 303 1.14 -14.02 4.53
C THR A 303 0.96 -14.70 5.91
N LYS A 304 1.36 -15.96 6.05
CA LYS A 304 1.33 -16.69 7.32
C LYS A 304 2.22 -16.05 8.39
N ILE A 305 3.46 -15.66 8.05
CA ILE A 305 4.37 -14.94 8.96
C ILE A 305 3.77 -13.59 9.38
N LEU A 306 3.27 -12.82 8.41
CA LEU A 306 2.68 -11.51 8.63
C LEU A 306 1.46 -11.58 9.57
N ASN A 307 0.58 -12.57 9.36
CA ASN A 307 -0.57 -12.81 10.22
C ASN A 307 -0.17 -13.19 11.65
N HIS A 308 0.88 -13.99 11.81
CA HIS A 308 1.42 -14.34 13.13
C HIS A 308 1.91 -13.10 13.89
N TYR A 309 2.77 -12.29 13.28
CA TYR A 309 3.31 -11.10 13.93
C TYR A 309 2.30 -9.96 14.09
N GLN A 310 1.24 -9.94 13.28
CA GLN A 310 0.10 -9.06 13.50
C GLN A 310 -0.68 -9.44 14.76
N LYS A 311 -0.87 -10.73 15.04
CA LYS A 311 -1.48 -11.22 16.29
C LYS A 311 -0.61 -10.92 17.52
N GLU A 312 0.71 -11.01 17.38
CA GLU A 312 1.64 -10.61 18.45
C GLU A 312 1.74 -9.09 18.64
N GLY A 313 1.15 -8.29 17.75
CA GLY A 313 1.18 -6.84 17.81
C GLY A 313 2.52 -6.20 17.42
N LYS A 314 3.48 -6.97 16.88
CA LYS A 314 4.79 -6.48 16.39
C LYS A 314 4.70 -5.90 14.97
N VAL A 315 3.80 -6.44 14.15
CA VAL A 315 3.58 -6.00 12.76
C VAL A 315 2.15 -5.48 12.59
N HIS A 316 1.97 -4.51 11.71
CA HIS A 316 0.65 -4.13 11.19
C HIS A 316 0.70 -4.14 9.67
N VAL A 317 -0.22 -4.87 9.04
CA VAL A 317 -0.26 -5.04 7.59
C VAL A 317 -1.42 -4.25 7.01
N THR A 318 -1.13 -3.37 6.07
CA THR A 318 -2.14 -2.65 5.29
C THR A 318 -2.14 -3.18 3.85
N PRO A 319 -3.19 -3.88 3.41
CA PRO A 319 -3.38 -4.20 2.00
C PRO A 319 -3.43 -2.93 1.14
N ILE A 320 -2.87 -2.97 -0.07
CA ILE A 320 -2.89 -1.84 -0.99
C ILE A 320 -2.96 -2.32 -2.46
N THR A 321 -3.39 -1.44 -3.36
CA THR A 321 -3.37 -1.65 -4.81
C THR A 321 -2.63 -0.51 -5.49
N LEU A 322 -2.18 -0.74 -6.73
CA LEU A 322 -1.74 0.34 -7.61
C LEU A 322 -2.93 1.21 -8.02
N ALA A 323 -2.72 2.51 -8.15
CA ALA A 323 -3.79 3.46 -8.47
C ALA A 323 -4.13 3.49 -9.96
N GLY A 324 -5.37 3.87 -10.26
CA GLY A 324 -5.84 4.21 -11.60
C GLY A 324 -5.90 3.01 -12.53
N ASN A 325 -5.32 3.18 -13.72
CA ASN A 325 -5.29 2.18 -14.79
C ASN A 325 -4.13 1.19 -14.65
N LEU A 326 -3.42 1.19 -13.53
CA LEU A 326 -2.33 0.25 -13.26
C LEU A 326 -2.89 -1.15 -12.90
N PRO A 327 -2.21 -2.23 -13.30
CA PRO A 327 -2.74 -3.58 -13.12
C PRO A 327 -2.68 -4.03 -11.65
N ASN A 328 -3.75 -4.69 -11.20
CA ASN A 328 -3.84 -5.25 -9.85
C ASN A 328 -4.13 -6.76 -9.82
N ALA A 329 -4.28 -7.41 -10.98
CA ALA A 329 -4.33 -8.86 -11.04
C ALA A 329 -2.94 -9.44 -10.67
N PRO A 330 -2.83 -10.45 -9.78
CA PRO A 330 -1.57 -10.77 -9.09
C PRO A 330 -0.34 -10.93 -10.00
N GLY A 331 -0.42 -11.86 -10.97
CA GLY A 331 0.70 -12.11 -11.90
C GLY A 331 1.03 -10.92 -12.81
N LEU A 332 0.01 -10.16 -13.25
CA LEU A 332 0.21 -8.99 -14.10
C LEU A 332 0.79 -7.81 -13.32
N GLN A 333 0.38 -7.62 -12.06
CA GLN A 333 0.92 -6.60 -11.17
C GLN A 333 2.41 -6.87 -10.90
N HIS A 334 2.76 -8.11 -10.51
CA HIS A 334 4.14 -8.52 -10.30
C HIS A 334 4.99 -8.31 -11.57
N TYR A 335 4.50 -8.76 -12.73
CA TYR A 335 5.17 -8.55 -14.00
C TYR A 335 5.38 -7.06 -14.31
N PHE A 336 4.35 -6.24 -14.12
CA PHE A 336 4.43 -4.79 -14.34
C PHE A 336 5.48 -4.12 -13.45
N LEU A 337 5.47 -4.39 -12.14
CA LEU A 337 6.41 -3.79 -11.19
C LEU A 337 7.85 -4.25 -11.44
N SER A 338 8.05 -5.50 -11.88
CA SER A 338 9.37 -6.02 -12.24
C SER A 338 9.96 -5.35 -13.50
N LYS A 339 9.11 -4.98 -14.48
CA LYS A 339 9.55 -4.40 -15.77
C LYS A 339 9.54 -2.87 -15.79
N LYS A 340 8.67 -2.21 -15.04
CA LYS A 340 8.50 -0.74 -15.02
C LYS A 340 9.04 -0.12 -13.74
N THR A 341 10.37 -0.12 -13.59
CA THR A 341 11.06 0.33 -12.36
C THR A 341 10.68 1.73 -11.88
N ASN A 342 10.54 2.70 -12.78
CA ASN A 342 10.14 4.05 -12.37
C ASN A 342 8.69 4.12 -11.88
N HIS A 343 7.76 3.37 -12.49
CA HIS A 343 6.40 3.26 -11.97
C HIS A 343 6.40 2.60 -10.59
N LYS A 344 7.16 1.51 -10.42
CA LYS A 344 7.33 0.86 -9.11
C LYS A 344 7.77 1.87 -8.06
N ARG A 345 8.87 2.59 -8.29
CA ARG A 345 9.42 3.58 -7.35
C ARG A 345 8.45 4.73 -7.04
N GLN A 346 7.68 5.19 -8.02
CA GLN A 346 6.67 6.23 -7.81
C GLN A 346 5.51 5.72 -6.94
N ASN A 347 5.08 4.48 -7.15
CA ASN A 347 4.05 3.84 -6.33
C ASN A 347 4.53 3.55 -4.90
N GLU A 348 5.81 3.22 -4.70
CA GLU A 348 6.40 2.99 -3.37
C GLU A 348 6.30 4.24 -2.45
N LEU A 349 6.15 5.45 -3.01
CA LEU A 349 6.03 6.67 -2.21
C LEU A 349 4.72 6.80 -1.46
N ILE A 350 3.67 6.18 -1.97
CA ILE A 350 2.36 6.19 -1.34
C ILE A 350 2.40 5.48 0.03
N PRO A 351 2.80 4.19 0.15
CA PRO A 351 2.85 3.52 1.44
C PRO A 351 3.84 4.18 2.41
N TYR A 352 4.97 4.73 1.95
CA TYR A 352 5.88 5.48 2.83
C TYR A 352 5.21 6.68 3.51
N ASN A 353 4.49 7.49 2.73
CA ASN A 353 3.85 8.69 3.26
C ASN A 353 2.55 8.36 4.01
N ASP A 354 1.74 7.39 3.57
CA ASP A 354 0.56 6.92 4.32
C ASP A 354 0.98 6.39 5.71
N CYS A 355 2.01 5.54 5.75
CA CYS A 355 2.55 5.00 7.00
C CYS A 355 3.04 6.10 7.93
N PHE A 356 3.81 7.06 7.40
CA PHE A 356 4.31 8.19 8.17
C PHE A 356 3.16 9.00 8.77
N TYR A 357 2.17 9.38 7.97
CA TYR A 357 1.07 10.23 8.44
C TYR A 357 0.14 9.52 9.43
N LYS A 358 -0.09 8.21 9.30
CA LYS A 358 -0.83 7.39 10.28
C LYS A 358 -0.15 7.30 11.65
N ASN A 359 1.17 7.54 11.69
CA ASN A 359 2.00 7.20 12.84
C ASN A 359 2.87 8.35 13.37
N MET A 360 2.92 9.50 12.70
CA MET A 360 3.77 10.65 13.10
C MET A 360 3.44 11.21 14.49
N TYR A 361 2.21 11.00 14.97
CA TYR A 361 1.82 11.36 16.34
C TYR A 361 2.12 10.27 17.37
N LYS A 362 2.38 9.03 16.94
CA LYS A 362 2.61 7.87 17.81
C LYS A 362 4.09 7.65 18.11
N TYR A 363 4.98 8.08 17.21
CA TYR A 363 6.42 7.83 17.31
C TYR A 363 7.24 9.10 17.20
N LYS A 364 8.41 9.16 17.86
CA LYS A 364 9.38 10.26 17.71
C LYS A 364 10.10 10.17 16.37
N TYR A 365 10.60 8.97 16.06
CA TYR A 365 11.32 8.67 14.82
C TYR A 365 10.66 7.53 14.05
N ILE A 366 10.60 7.68 12.73
CA ILE A 366 10.14 6.62 11.82
C ILE A 366 11.27 6.28 10.84
N ALA A 367 11.70 5.03 10.83
CA ALA A 367 12.64 4.53 9.83
C ALA A 367 11.88 3.96 8.62
N LEU A 368 12.37 4.24 7.42
CA LEU A 368 11.91 3.57 6.20
C LEU A 368 12.96 2.53 5.86
N LEU A 369 12.60 1.24 5.83
CA LEU A 369 13.54 0.16 5.59
C LEU A 369 12.95 -0.81 4.56
N ASP A 370 13.81 -1.36 3.71
CA ASP A 370 13.50 -2.55 2.93
C ASP A 370 13.75 -3.80 3.81
N ILE A 371 13.12 -4.94 3.51
CA ILE A 371 13.19 -6.16 4.34
C ILE A 371 14.57 -6.85 4.35
N ASP A 372 15.52 -6.29 3.59
CA ASP A 372 16.90 -6.73 3.44
C ASP A 372 17.89 -5.73 4.07
N GLU A 373 17.41 -4.72 4.80
CA GLU A 373 18.20 -3.62 5.35
C GLU A 373 18.04 -3.48 6.86
N VAL A 374 19.14 -3.23 7.58
CA VAL A 374 19.15 -3.02 9.03
C VAL A 374 20.04 -1.83 9.39
N ILE A 375 19.50 -0.86 10.12
CA ILE A 375 20.33 0.16 10.78
C ILE A 375 20.96 -0.46 12.02
N MET A 376 22.25 -0.75 11.97
CA MET A 376 23.00 -1.44 13.01
C MET A 376 23.87 -0.45 13.80
N PRO A 377 23.60 -0.21 15.10
CA PRO A 377 24.54 0.47 15.99
C PRO A 377 25.85 -0.33 16.08
N LEU A 378 27.01 0.33 16.06
CA LEU A 378 28.29 -0.35 16.30
C LEU A 378 28.57 -0.53 17.80
N GLU A 379 28.16 0.44 18.61
CA GLU A 379 28.15 0.36 20.06
C GLU A 379 26.70 0.30 20.59
N GLY A 380 26.50 -0.32 21.74
CA GLY A 380 25.17 -0.53 22.31
C GLY A 380 24.34 -1.58 21.56
N SER A 381 23.11 -1.81 22.01
CA SER A 381 22.21 -2.84 21.44
C SER A 381 20.89 -2.28 20.92
N THR A 382 20.60 -1.00 21.13
CA THR A 382 19.31 -0.41 20.75
C THR A 382 19.45 0.89 19.95
N TRP A 383 18.44 1.20 19.15
CA TRP A 383 18.35 2.49 18.45
C TRP A 383 18.19 3.67 19.41
N LYS A 384 17.65 3.43 20.60
CA LYS A 384 17.56 4.44 21.66
C LYS A 384 18.96 4.84 22.13
N GLU A 385 19.79 3.87 22.52
CA GLU A 385 21.19 4.11 22.90
C GLU A 385 21.98 4.81 21.78
N LEU A 386 21.77 4.39 20.53
CA LEU A 386 22.37 5.05 19.37
C LEU A 386 21.98 6.53 19.29
N MET A 387 20.68 6.84 19.41
CA MET A 387 20.19 8.21 19.31
C MET A 387 20.60 9.08 20.50
N GLU A 388 20.74 8.50 21.70
CA GLU A 388 21.29 9.20 22.88
C GLU A 388 22.74 9.67 22.65
N LYS A 389 23.53 8.93 21.84
CA LYS A 389 24.88 9.35 21.41
C LYS A 389 24.86 10.34 20.25
N VAL A 390 23.97 10.13 19.27
CA VAL A 390 23.93 10.88 18.01
C VAL A 390 23.31 12.27 18.17
N LEU A 391 22.26 12.42 18.99
CA LEU A 391 21.55 13.69 19.15
C LEU A 391 22.45 14.81 19.69
N PRO A 392 23.25 14.61 20.76
CA PRO A 392 24.19 15.63 21.24
C PRO A 392 25.21 16.06 20.16
N LYS A 393 25.73 15.11 19.38
CA LYS A 393 26.67 15.40 18.27
C LYS A 393 26.00 16.26 17.20
N ALA A 394 24.77 15.93 16.82
CA ALA A 394 24.00 16.70 15.84
C ALA A 394 23.66 18.11 16.34
N LEU A 395 23.29 18.23 17.62
CA LEU A 395 22.91 19.50 18.26
C LEU A 395 24.09 20.47 18.41
N LYS A 396 25.32 19.94 18.55
CA LYS A 396 26.55 20.75 18.55
C LYS A 396 26.79 21.46 17.21
N ILE A 397 26.35 20.86 16.09
CA ILE A 397 26.46 21.45 14.74
C ILE A 397 25.29 22.41 14.46
N ASN A 398 24.09 22.08 14.93
CA ASN A 398 22.92 22.94 14.81
C ASN A 398 22.06 22.80 16.06
N LYS A 399 21.76 23.93 16.70
CA LYS A 399 20.98 23.99 17.95
C LYS A 399 19.58 23.38 17.85
N GLU A 400 19.06 23.19 16.65
CA GLU A 400 17.82 22.46 16.41
C GLU A 400 18.06 21.04 15.89
N GLU A 401 17.17 20.12 16.28
CA GLU A 401 17.12 18.77 15.72
C GLU A 401 16.99 18.77 14.19
N ARG A 402 17.49 17.73 13.55
CA ARG A 402 17.41 17.58 12.09
C ARG A 402 16.10 16.89 11.68
N ALA A 403 15.73 17.05 10.41
CA ALA A 403 14.57 16.34 9.87
C ALA A 403 14.84 14.83 9.68
N SER A 404 16.10 14.46 9.52
CA SER A 404 16.52 13.07 9.40
C SER A 404 17.93 12.84 9.93
N TYR A 405 18.19 11.63 10.43
CA TYR A 405 19.50 11.15 10.83
C TYR A 405 19.83 9.96 9.93
N ASN A 406 20.71 10.18 8.95
CA ASN A 406 20.96 9.22 7.86
C ASN A 406 22.18 8.35 8.15
N VAL A 407 22.08 7.07 7.79
CA VAL A 407 23.11 6.05 8.04
C VAL A 407 23.66 5.57 6.71
N ARG A 408 24.99 5.53 6.59
CA ARG A 408 25.68 5.12 5.34
C ARG A 408 25.55 3.62 5.11
N ASN A 409 25.31 3.27 3.85
CA ASN A 409 25.11 1.90 3.41
C ASN A 409 26.43 1.13 3.24
N VAL A 410 26.41 -0.13 3.63
CA VAL A 410 27.44 -1.13 3.31
C VAL A 410 26.77 -2.46 2.94
N TYR A 411 27.32 -3.17 1.97
CA TYR A 411 26.70 -4.37 1.41
C TYR A 411 27.26 -5.64 2.03
N PHE A 412 26.38 -6.57 2.39
CA PHE A 412 26.68 -7.96 2.70
C PHE A 412 26.14 -8.80 1.54
N LEU A 413 27.02 -9.13 0.58
CA LEU A 413 26.60 -9.89 -0.60
C LEU A 413 26.75 -11.41 -0.34
N ASP A 414 25.79 -12.21 -0.81
CA ASP A 414 25.79 -13.66 -0.63
C ASP A 414 27.06 -14.31 -1.23
N ASP A 415 27.63 -13.73 -2.28
CA ASP A 415 28.84 -14.21 -2.95
C ASP A 415 30.15 -13.81 -2.24
N LEU A 416 30.16 -12.91 -1.26
CA LEU A 416 31.40 -12.54 -0.54
C LEU A 416 31.91 -13.65 0.40
N ILE A 417 31.11 -14.68 0.62
CA ILE A 417 31.53 -15.92 1.29
C ILE A 417 32.14 -16.83 0.23
N HIS A 418 33.41 -16.59 -0.12
CA HIS A 418 34.03 -17.31 -1.23
C HIS A 418 34.54 -18.73 -0.90
N ASP A 419 34.88 -19.08 0.36
CA ASP A 419 35.55 -20.38 0.64
C ASP A 419 35.36 -21.00 2.07
N HIS A 420 34.41 -20.53 2.88
CA HIS A 420 34.28 -21.00 4.28
C HIS A 420 32.89 -21.52 4.68
N GLY A 421 32.24 -22.32 3.82
CA GLY A 421 31.01 -23.03 4.19
C GLY A 421 30.00 -22.18 4.98
N TRP A 422 29.44 -22.74 6.05
CA TRP A 422 28.59 -22.04 7.02
C TRP A 422 29.31 -21.96 8.37
N PHE A 423 29.07 -20.91 9.16
CA PHE A 423 29.53 -20.85 10.54
C PHE A 423 28.83 -21.94 11.35
N LYS A 424 29.59 -22.92 11.84
CA LYS A 424 29.07 -24.16 12.46
C LYS A 424 28.17 -23.90 13.67
N ASP A 425 28.48 -22.86 14.45
CA ASP A 425 27.75 -22.49 15.65
C ASP A 425 26.54 -21.59 15.38
N ILE A 426 26.21 -21.35 14.12
CA ILE A 426 25.06 -20.56 13.69
C ILE A 426 24.17 -21.48 12.84
N PRO A 427 22.85 -21.57 13.10
CA PRO A 427 21.99 -22.37 12.25
C PRO A 427 22.02 -21.87 10.79
N LYS A 428 22.05 -22.80 9.83
CA LYS A 428 22.18 -22.46 8.40
C LYS A 428 21.05 -21.58 7.85
N TYR A 429 19.88 -21.63 8.47
CA TYR A 429 18.71 -20.87 8.05
C TYR A 429 18.74 -19.40 8.50
N MET A 430 19.70 -18.99 9.34
CA MET A 430 19.87 -17.61 9.80
C MET A 430 20.70 -16.83 8.76
N HIS A 431 20.03 -16.24 7.77
CA HIS A 431 20.70 -15.58 6.65
C HIS A 431 21.60 -14.44 7.12
N MET A 432 21.09 -13.49 7.89
CA MET A 432 21.87 -12.31 8.31
C MET A 432 23.03 -12.69 9.25
N LEU A 433 22.83 -13.66 10.15
CA LEU A 433 23.90 -14.13 11.04
C LEU A 433 24.99 -14.94 10.31
N GLN A 434 24.67 -15.61 9.21
CA GLN A 434 25.64 -16.34 8.39
C GLN A 434 26.42 -15.41 7.44
N HIS A 435 25.82 -14.30 7.00
CA HIS A 435 26.42 -13.38 6.05
C HIS A 435 27.05 -12.19 6.77
N VAL A 436 28.24 -12.42 7.35
CA VAL A 436 29.01 -11.38 8.08
C VAL A 436 30.19 -10.81 7.29
N TYR A 437 30.41 -11.24 6.05
CA TYR A 437 31.38 -10.58 5.18
C TYR A 437 30.69 -9.45 4.42
N ARG A 438 31.17 -8.23 4.64
CA ARG A 438 30.68 -7.05 3.95
C ARG A 438 31.73 -6.44 3.04
N THR A 439 31.28 -5.62 2.11
CA THR A 439 32.17 -4.78 1.30
C THR A 439 33.01 -3.88 2.21
N LYS A 440 34.30 -3.74 1.91
CA LYS A 440 35.20 -2.88 2.71
C LYS A 440 34.72 -1.42 2.74
N ASN A 441 34.34 -0.90 1.58
CA ASN A 441 33.96 0.49 1.38
C ASN A 441 32.44 0.70 1.57
N PHE A 442 32.07 1.81 2.20
CA PHE A 442 30.69 2.30 2.25
C PHE A 442 30.28 2.96 0.93
N THR A 443 28.98 3.04 0.65
CA THR A 443 28.47 3.87 -0.46
C THR A 443 28.84 5.34 -0.24
N LYS A 444 28.92 6.12 -1.33
CA LYS A 444 29.22 7.57 -1.25
C LYS A 444 28.19 8.28 -0.35
N PRO A 445 28.57 9.37 0.34
CA PRO A 445 27.66 10.13 1.19
C PRO A 445 26.31 10.44 0.50
N GLY A 446 25.21 10.18 1.20
CA GLY A 446 23.84 10.39 0.70
C GLY A 446 23.33 9.35 -0.30
N GLN A 447 24.15 8.39 -0.76
CA GLN A 447 23.71 7.34 -1.69
C GLN A 447 23.23 6.10 -0.94
N TYR A 448 22.01 5.64 -1.27
CA TYR A 448 21.39 4.43 -0.71
C TYR A 448 21.29 4.43 0.82
N VAL A 449 21.31 5.60 1.46
CA VAL A 449 21.17 5.74 2.92
C VAL A 449 19.74 5.39 3.35
N LYS A 450 19.58 5.00 4.61
CA LYS A 450 18.28 4.99 5.30
C LYS A 450 18.38 5.86 6.54
N CYS A 451 17.26 6.41 6.96
CA CYS A 451 17.23 7.44 8.00
C CYS A 451 16.23 7.12 9.10
N PHE A 452 16.55 7.59 10.31
CA PHE A 452 15.53 7.92 11.30
C PHE A 452 14.94 9.28 10.95
N HIS A 453 13.66 9.31 10.57
CA HIS A 453 12.96 10.53 10.19
C HIS A 453 12.29 11.15 11.42
N ASN A 454 12.60 12.42 11.70
CA ASN A 454 11.97 13.17 12.79
C ASN A 454 10.53 13.55 12.42
N THR A 455 9.59 13.00 13.17
CA THR A 455 8.15 13.18 12.91
C THR A 455 7.65 14.60 13.10
N GLU A 456 8.39 15.47 13.80
CA GLU A 456 8.02 16.88 13.99
C GLU A 456 8.47 17.80 12.85
N LYS A 457 9.34 17.32 11.94
CA LYS A 457 9.94 18.16 10.88
C LYS A 457 9.60 17.71 9.46
N VAL A 458 9.41 16.42 9.21
CA VAL A 458 9.18 15.89 7.86
C VAL A 458 7.78 16.24 7.32
N LEU A 459 7.70 16.65 6.06
CA LEU A 459 6.44 16.84 5.33
C LEU A 459 6.21 15.71 4.31
N THR A 460 7.19 15.38 3.48
CA THR A 460 7.09 14.25 2.55
C THR A 460 8.36 13.41 2.52
N LEU A 461 8.20 12.11 2.28
CA LEU A 461 9.28 11.12 2.32
C LEU A 461 9.55 10.47 0.96
N HIS A 462 10.82 10.14 0.75
CA HIS A 462 11.32 9.17 -0.21
C HIS A 462 11.96 8.00 0.56
N ASN A 463 12.16 6.84 -0.08
CA ASN A 463 12.73 5.63 0.55
C ASN A 463 14.03 5.91 1.35
N HIS A 464 14.85 6.84 0.87
CA HIS A 464 16.16 7.14 1.46
C HIS A 464 16.21 8.37 2.37
N PHE A 465 15.33 9.37 2.16
CA PHE A 465 15.45 10.68 2.81
C PHE A 465 14.15 11.50 2.70
N PRO A 466 13.98 12.55 3.52
CA PRO A 466 12.84 13.45 3.38
C PRO A 466 12.95 14.30 2.11
N LEU A 467 11.90 14.32 1.29
CA LEU A 467 11.82 15.15 0.07
C LEU A 467 11.47 16.60 0.40
N SER A 468 10.65 16.82 1.42
CA SER A 468 10.29 18.15 1.89
C SER A 468 9.96 18.16 3.38
N CYS A 469 10.12 19.33 4.01
CA CYS A 469 10.03 19.50 5.45
C CYS A 469 9.15 20.71 5.80
N LEU A 470 8.63 20.72 7.03
CA LEU A 470 7.82 21.81 7.56
C LEU A 470 8.70 23.03 7.86
N GLY A 471 8.22 24.22 7.48
CA GLY A 471 8.80 25.51 7.82
C GLY A 471 10.06 25.90 7.03
N SER A 472 10.95 24.98 6.69
CA SER A 472 12.19 25.28 5.96
C SER A 472 12.66 24.09 5.12
N GLY A 473 13.81 24.26 4.46
CA GLY A 473 14.47 23.17 3.73
C GLY A 473 14.82 22.01 4.67
N CYS A 474 14.79 20.79 4.13
CA CYS A 474 15.16 19.62 4.91
C CYS A 474 16.63 19.66 5.31
N THR A 475 16.89 19.45 6.59
CA THR A 475 18.25 19.25 7.12
C THR A 475 18.41 17.81 7.56
N SER A 476 19.57 17.23 7.27
CA SER A 476 19.90 15.85 7.61
C SER A 476 21.24 15.79 8.34
N TYR A 477 21.35 14.95 9.37
CA TYR A 477 22.61 14.66 10.03
C TYR A 477 23.16 13.32 9.52
N PRO A 478 24.35 13.27 8.91
CA PRO A 478 25.00 12.00 8.58
C PRO A 478 25.59 11.39 9.86
N ILE A 479 25.01 10.27 10.30
CA ILE A 479 25.56 9.50 11.43
C ILE A 479 26.93 8.97 11.01
N ASP A 480 27.92 9.11 11.91
CA ASP A 480 29.27 8.63 11.65
C ASP A 480 29.26 7.12 11.47
N THR A 481 30.06 6.62 10.52
CA THR A 481 30.21 5.17 10.28
C THR A 481 30.81 4.42 11.46
N THR A 482 31.41 5.13 12.43
CA THR A 482 31.87 4.59 13.72
C THR A 482 30.75 4.47 14.76
N ASP A 483 29.61 5.15 14.58
CA ASP A 483 28.46 5.03 15.47
C ASP A 483 27.44 4.01 14.96
N ALA A 484 27.17 4.01 13.64
CA ALA A 484 26.23 3.07 13.02
C ALA A 484 26.51 2.85 11.53
N GLN A 485 26.03 1.71 11.04
CA GLN A 485 26.04 1.37 9.62
C GLN A 485 24.69 0.84 9.17
N LEU A 486 24.32 1.13 7.92
CA LEU A 486 23.18 0.49 7.29
C LEU A 486 23.68 -0.79 6.61
N GLN A 487 23.38 -1.93 7.21
CA GLN A 487 23.70 -3.24 6.68
C GLN A 487 22.67 -3.61 5.63
N HIS A 488 23.13 -3.86 4.40
CA HIS A 488 22.26 -4.25 3.28
C HIS A 488 22.61 -5.64 2.76
N TYR A 489 21.74 -6.60 3.07
CA TYR A 489 21.92 -8.03 2.78
C TYR A 489 21.37 -8.39 1.39
N ARG A 490 22.21 -8.88 0.48
CA ARG A 490 21.82 -9.01 -0.93
C ARG A 490 22.40 -10.25 -1.57
N ALA A 491 21.63 -10.92 -2.43
CA ALA A 491 22.19 -11.96 -3.28
C ALA A 491 23.21 -11.42 -4.29
N ASP A 492 22.98 -10.22 -4.82
CA ASP A 492 23.82 -9.57 -5.83
C ASP A 492 23.70 -8.04 -5.75
N CYS A 493 24.69 -7.33 -6.31
CA CYS A 493 24.69 -5.90 -6.51
C CYS A 493 23.49 -5.41 -7.30
N VAL A 494 22.99 -4.23 -6.95
CA VAL A 494 21.96 -3.55 -7.74
C VAL A 494 22.48 -3.18 -9.13
N LYS A 495 21.60 -3.26 -10.14
CA LYS A 495 21.93 -2.94 -11.54
C LYS A 495 22.61 -1.58 -11.72
N THR A 496 22.22 -0.59 -10.91
CA THR A 496 22.76 0.78 -10.92
C THR A 496 24.20 0.86 -10.40
N LEU A 497 24.66 -0.13 -9.64
CA LEU A 497 26.02 -0.21 -9.12
C LEU A 497 26.92 -1.14 -9.93
N LYS A 498 26.47 -1.72 -11.05
CA LYS A 498 27.27 -2.68 -11.85
C LYS A 498 28.71 -2.19 -12.12
N LYS A 499 28.90 -0.91 -12.43
CA LYS A 499 30.23 -0.33 -12.71
C LYS A 499 31.17 -0.30 -11.49
N THR A 500 30.62 -0.14 -10.28
CA THR A 500 31.39 -0.10 -9.02
C THR A 500 31.31 -1.41 -8.25
N CYS A 501 30.48 -2.35 -8.71
CA CYS A 501 30.23 -3.61 -8.02
C CYS A 501 31.47 -4.51 -8.01
N GLU A 502 32.23 -4.52 -9.11
CA GLU A 502 33.52 -5.23 -9.14
C GLU A 502 34.47 -4.71 -8.04
N GLU A 503 34.48 -3.39 -7.81
CA GLU A 503 35.28 -2.80 -6.74
C GLU A 503 34.79 -3.23 -5.34
N PHE A 504 33.48 -3.26 -5.14
CA PHE A 504 32.87 -3.74 -3.91
C PHE A 504 33.17 -5.23 -3.65
N ARG A 505 33.29 -6.04 -4.70
CA ARG A 505 33.61 -7.47 -4.62
C ARG A 505 35.10 -7.76 -4.39
N LYS A 506 36.00 -6.87 -4.83
CA LYS A 506 37.45 -7.09 -4.71
C LYS A 506 37.93 -7.20 -3.26
N THR A 507 37.25 -6.54 -2.32
CA THR A 507 37.67 -6.51 -0.92
C THR A 507 36.48 -6.63 0.02
N SER A 508 36.47 -7.71 0.80
CA SER A 508 35.54 -7.91 1.90
C SER A 508 36.23 -7.77 3.26
N VAL A 509 35.45 -7.46 4.28
CA VAL A 509 35.87 -7.42 5.69
C VAL A 509 34.84 -8.19 6.49
N MET A 510 35.30 -9.05 7.41
CA MET A 510 34.42 -9.73 8.35
C MET A 510 33.91 -8.74 9.39
N ASP A 511 32.60 -8.62 9.52
CA ASP A 511 31.90 -7.73 10.42
C ASP A 511 30.87 -8.53 11.23
N THR A 512 31.27 -8.85 12.45
CA THR A 512 30.50 -9.67 13.39
C THR A 512 29.59 -8.84 14.28
N THR A 513 29.37 -7.56 13.98
CA THR A 513 28.58 -6.65 14.83
C THR A 513 27.18 -7.20 15.12
N ILE A 514 26.57 -7.89 14.15
CA ILE A 514 25.24 -8.52 14.32
C ILE A 514 25.24 -9.67 15.34
N TRP A 515 26.39 -10.31 15.58
CA TRP A 515 26.48 -11.46 16.51
C TRP A 515 26.26 -11.09 17.97
N LYS A 516 26.26 -9.81 18.35
CA LYS A 516 25.78 -9.39 19.68
C LYS A 516 24.33 -9.79 19.95
N PHE A 517 23.55 -10.02 18.89
CA PHE A 517 22.17 -10.51 18.96
C PHE A 517 22.05 -12.01 18.70
N LYS A 518 23.16 -12.74 18.46
CA LYS A 518 23.15 -14.13 17.99
C LYS A 518 22.21 -15.01 18.83
N GLU A 519 22.47 -15.09 20.13
CA GLU A 519 21.71 -15.98 21.03
C GLU A 519 20.21 -15.62 21.10
N PRO A 520 19.81 -14.38 21.45
CA PRO A 520 18.38 -14.04 21.52
C PRO A 520 17.70 -14.13 20.14
N LEU A 521 18.39 -13.80 19.06
CA LEU A 521 17.83 -13.84 17.71
C LEU A 521 17.59 -15.28 17.24
N VAL A 522 18.59 -16.16 17.38
CA VAL A 522 18.44 -17.59 17.05
C VAL A 522 17.30 -18.21 17.84
N GLN A 523 17.21 -17.92 19.15
CA GLN A 523 16.14 -18.44 20.00
C GLN A 523 14.76 -18.01 19.51
N ARG A 524 14.56 -16.70 19.28
CA ARG A 524 13.27 -16.13 18.84
C ARG A 524 12.86 -16.65 17.47
N VAL A 525 13.77 -16.60 16.49
CA VAL A 525 13.51 -17.09 15.13
C VAL A 525 13.16 -18.57 15.14
N SER A 526 13.94 -19.40 15.85
CA SER A 526 13.69 -20.84 15.90
C SER A 526 12.36 -21.18 16.58
N SER A 527 11.99 -20.43 17.62
CA SER A 527 10.70 -20.56 18.30
C SER A 527 9.54 -20.24 17.35
N THR A 528 9.62 -19.12 16.62
CA THR A 528 8.60 -18.71 15.65
C THR A 528 8.47 -19.72 14.51
N LEU A 529 9.59 -20.14 13.91
CA LEU A 529 9.60 -21.13 12.83
C LEU A 529 9.01 -22.47 13.27
N ARG A 530 9.30 -22.93 14.50
CA ARG A 530 8.70 -24.13 15.07
C ARG A 530 7.19 -23.97 15.27
N THR A 531 6.76 -22.86 15.86
CA THR A 531 5.35 -22.54 16.12
C THR A 531 4.53 -22.52 14.84
N LEU A 532 5.13 -22.02 13.77
CA LEU A 532 4.50 -21.94 12.46
C LEU A 532 4.73 -23.19 11.60
N GLY A 533 5.36 -24.25 12.12
CA GLY A 533 5.53 -25.52 11.42
C GLY A 533 6.46 -25.45 10.20
N PHE A 534 7.46 -24.56 10.22
CA PHE A 534 8.52 -24.53 9.19
C PHE A 534 9.61 -25.57 9.43
N PHE A 535 9.65 -26.18 10.62
CA PHE A 535 10.47 -27.35 10.88
C PHE A 535 9.58 -28.60 10.81
N ASN A 536 10.05 -29.63 10.10
CA ASN A 536 9.36 -30.92 10.09
C ASN A 536 9.27 -31.44 11.53
N ASN A 537 8.08 -31.86 11.95
CA ASN A 537 7.95 -32.71 13.14
C ASN A 537 8.66 -34.02 12.82
N ILE A 538 9.89 -34.17 13.29
CA ILE A 538 10.52 -35.49 13.37
C ILE A 538 9.82 -36.20 14.52
N SER A 539 8.62 -36.71 14.25
CA SER A 539 7.91 -37.65 15.12
C SER A 539 7.84 -38.99 14.39
N ASN A 540 8.70 -39.90 14.84
CA ASN A 540 8.64 -41.37 14.70
C ASN A 540 8.63 -41.96 13.28
N SER A 541 9.81 -42.04 12.65
CA SER A 541 10.14 -43.09 11.68
C SER A 541 11.27 -44.00 12.18
N SER A 542 11.35 -44.19 13.50
CA SER A 542 12.15 -45.22 14.16
C SER A 542 11.21 -46.07 15.02
N ASN A 543 10.48 -46.98 14.37
CA ASN A 543 10.01 -48.26 14.90
C ASN A 543 9.16 -48.96 13.83
N ASN A 544 9.82 -49.68 12.94
CA ASN A 544 9.39 -51.02 12.54
C ASN A 544 10.64 -51.76 12.09
N VAL A 545 11.23 -52.44 13.07
CA VAL A 545 12.05 -53.63 12.86
C VAL A 545 11.14 -54.66 12.20
N ASP A 546 11.37 -54.96 10.93
CA ASP A 546 10.91 -56.23 10.36
C ASP A 546 12.11 -57.17 10.25
N ILE A 547 12.18 -58.06 11.25
CA ILE A 547 12.97 -59.29 11.19
C ILE A 547 12.15 -60.25 10.33
N SER A 548 12.58 -60.45 9.09
CA SER A 548 12.33 -61.71 8.40
C SER A 548 13.49 -62.00 7.46
N GLY A 549 14.35 -62.93 7.87
CA GLY A 549 15.42 -63.45 7.05
C GLY A 549 14.89 -64.28 5.88
N ASN A 550 15.61 -64.24 4.75
CA ASN A 550 15.95 -65.44 4.01
C ASN A 550 17.14 -65.19 3.07
N SER A 551 18.30 -65.73 3.46
CA SER A 551 19.10 -66.70 2.71
C SER A 551 19.32 -66.55 1.19
N ILE A 552 20.61 -66.50 0.80
CA ILE A 552 21.26 -67.03 -0.43
C ILE A 552 21.04 -66.20 -1.72
N ARG A 553 22.06 -65.69 -2.42
CA ARG A 553 23.08 -66.47 -3.17
C ARG A 553 24.28 -65.62 -3.63
N LYS A 554 25.48 -66.22 -3.55
CA LYS A 554 26.75 -65.80 -4.17
C LYS A 554 26.64 -65.62 -5.70
N ARG A 555 27.22 -64.55 -6.24
CA ARG A 555 28.43 -64.60 -7.09
C ARG A 555 29.05 -63.22 -7.22
#